data_AF-U5VWF1-F1
#
_entry.id   AF-U5VWF1-F1
#
_cell.length_a   1.000
_cell.length_b   1.000
_cell.length_c   1.000
_cell.angle_alpha   90.00
_cell.angle_beta   90.00
_cell.angle_gamma   90.00
#
_symmetry.space_group_name_H-M   'P 1'
#
loop_
_entity.id
_entity.type
_entity.pdbx_description
1 polymer ?
#
loop_
_entity_poly.entity_id
_entity_poly.type
_entity_poly.pdbx_seq_one_letter_code
_entity_poly.pdbx_strand_id
1 'polypeptide(L)' 'MRYDHLGEYSREGGANRRYGIPVAGDDPAAKKQVFDLIEQIGFEPVDAGGLSDSRSFQPGTDVYTADLPADELRERIGI' A
#
# COMPACT_ATOMS: atom_id res chain seq x y z
N MET A 1 -7.71 9.77 12.91
CA MET A 1 -6.77 8.80 12.34
C MET A 1 -6.33 7.90 13.48
N ARG A 2 -6.73 6.63 13.47
CA ARG A 2 -6.27 5.62 14.44
C ARG A 2 -5.05 4.96 13.81
N TYR A 3 -3.94 4.82 14.53
CA TYR A 3 -2.69 4.23 14.02
C TYR A 3 -2.21 3.05 14.86
N ASP A 4 -2.83 2.84 16.03
CA ASP A 4 -2.45 1.83 17.02
C ASP A 4 -2.56 0.40 16.49
N HIS A 5 -3.36 0.19 15.44
CA HIS A 5 -3.68 -1.10 14.82
C HIS A 5 -2.65 -1.54 13.76
N LEU A 6 -1.85 -0.62 13.21
CA LEU A 6 -0.85 -0.94 12.18
C LEU A 6 0.22 -1.92 12.67
N GLY A 7 0.58 -1.85 13.95
CA GLY A 7 1.53 -2.77 14.56
C GLY A 7 0.97 -4.19 14.72
N GLU A 8 -0.35 -4.36 14.77
CA GLU A 8 -1.00 -5.68 14.81
C GLU A 8 -1.00 -6.29 13.41
N TYR A 9 -1.34 -5.50 12.38
CA TYR A 9 -1.35 -5.92 10.97
C TYR A 9 0.00 -6.37 10.44
N SER A 10 1.07 -5.70 10.85
CA SER A 10 2.45 -6.11 10.52
C SER A 10 2.79 -7.52 11.04
N ARG A 11 2.25 -7.90 12.20
CA ARG A 11 2.54 -9.20 12.86
C ARG A 11 1.71 -10.36 12.31
N GLU A 12 0.53 -10.07 11.75
CA GLU A 12 -0.35 -11.06 11.11
C GLU A 12 0.08 -11.43 9.68
N GLY A 13 1.10 -10.76 9.13
CA GLY A 13 1.59 -10.89 7.75
C GLY A 13 2.09 -12.27 7.29
N GLY A 14 1.92 -13.33 8.10
CA GLY A 14 2.18 -14.72 7.76
C GLY A 14 0.94 -15.55 7.37
N ALA A 15 -0.29 -15.07 7.61
CA ALA A 15 -1.51 -15.85 7.42
C ALA A 15 -2.37 -15.32 6.26
N ASN A 16 -2.01 -15.67 5.04
CA ASN A 16 -2.81 -15.62 3.81
C ASN A 16 -3.30 -14.28 3.21
N ARG A 17 -3.25 -13.12 3.88
CA ARG A 17 -3.68 -11.85 3.25
C ARG A 17 -3.00 -10.62 3.88
N ARG A 18 -1.96 -10.07 3.24
CA ARG A 18 -1.25 -8.86 3.71
C ARG A 18 -2.00 -7.59 3.27
N TYR A 19 -1.99 -6.58 4.15
CA TYR A 19 -2.49 -5.24 3.82
C TYR A 19 -1.60 -4.57 2.77
N GLY A 20 -2.25 -3.91 1.81
CA GLY A 20 -1.60 -3.24 0.69
C GLY A 20 -1.18 -1.82 1.02
N ILE A 21 -0.01 -1.40 0.54
CA ILE A 21 0.46 -0.02 0.59
C ILE A 21 0.70 0.46 -0.84
N PRO A 22 -0.12 1.41 -1.37
CA PRO A 22 0.05 1.89 -2.73
C PRO A 22 1.25 2.83 -2.82
N VAL A 23 2.06 2.65 -3.87
CA VAL A 23 3.26 3.44 -4.12
C VAL A 23 3.25 3.92 -5.56
N ALA A 24 3.32 5.23 -5.74
CA ALA A 24 3.49 5.89 -7.02
C ALA A 24 4.88 6.53 -7.08
N GLY A 25 5.57 6.43 -8.21
CA GLY A 25 6.91 6.98 -8.38
C GLY A 25 7.45 6.82 -9.79
N ASP A 26 8.18 7.83 -10.27
CA ASP A 26 8.73 7.85 -11.64
C ASP A 26 10.14 7.25 -11.73
N ASP A 27 10.84 7.14 -10.60
CA ASP A 27 12.16 6.50 -10.51
C ASP A 27 11.99 5.02 -10.08
N PRO A 28 12.29 4.05 -10.96
CA PRO A 28 12.15 2.63 -10.63
C PRO A 28 13.08 2.17 -9.50
N ALA A 29 14.29 2.74 -9.38
CA ALA A 29 15.24 2.36 -8.34
C ALA A 29 14.77 2.84 -6.96
N ALA A 30 14.27 4.08 -6.88
CA ALA A 30 13.67 4.61 -5.66
C ALA A 30 12.41 3.82 -5.27
N LYS A 31 11.53 3.53 -6.25
CA LYS A 31 10.32 2.73 -6.01
C LYS A 31 10.65 1.35 -5.46
N LYS A 32 11.68 0.69 -6.01
CA LYS A 32 12.14 -0.61 -5.50
C LYS A 32 12.57 -0.55 -4.04
N GLN A 33 13.34 0.48 -3.65
CA GLN A 33 13.77 0.63 -2.25
C GLN A 33 12.58 0.76 -1.29
N VAL A 34 11.53 1.49 -1.71
CA VAL A 34 10.29 1.61 -0.93
C VAL A 34 9.54 0.28 -0.85
N PHE A 35 9.50 -0.48 -1.94
CA PHE A 35 8.86 -1.81 -1.95
C PHE A 35 9.55 -2.75 -0.96
N ASP A 36 10.89 -2.83 -1.04
CA ASP A 36 11.70 -3.66 -0.14
C ASP A 36 11.45 -3.28 1.33
N LEU A 37 11.30 -1.99 1.63
CA LEU A 37 10.96 -1.51 2.98
C LEU A 37 9.57 -1.98 3.42
N ILE A 38 8.55 -1.79 2.57
CA ILE A 38 7.15 -2.18 2.85
C ILE A 38 7.06 -3.68 3.14
N GLU A 39 7.75 -4.50 2.37
CA GLU A 39 7.82 -5.94 2.60
C GLU A 39 8.48 -6.28 3.93
N GLN A 40 9.60 -5.63 4.26
CA GLN A 40 10.31 -5.83 5.53
C GLN A 40 9.47 -5.49 6.76
N ILE A 41 8.57 -4.51 6.64
CA ILE A 41 7.65 -4.13 7.73
C ILE A 41 6.34 -4.93 7.72
N GLY A 42 6.23 -5.98 6.90
CA GLY A 42 5.12 -6.94 6.95
C GLY A 42 3.90 -6.60 6.09
N PHE A 43 4.00 -5.61 5.23
CA PHE A 43 2.93 -5.20 4.31
C PHE A 43 3.24 -5.66 2.87
N GLU A 44 2.26 -5.53 1.98
CA GLU A 44 2.45 -5.79 0.55
C GLU A 44 2.49 -4.47 -0.23
N PRO A 45 3.60 -4.15 -0.91
CA PRO A 45 3.64 -3.00 -1.78
C PRO A 45 2.76 -3.21 -3.02
N VAL A 46 2.02 -2.16 -3.39
CA VAL A 46 1.19 -2.14 -4.60
C VAL A 46 1.72 -1.05 -5.53
N ASP A 47 2.20 -1.44 -6.72
CA ASP A 47 2.65 -0.47 -7.73
C ASP A 47 1.45 0.27 -8.30
N ALA A 48 1.31 1.54 -7.95
CA ALA A 48 0.24 2.40 -8.39
C ALA A 48 0.65 3.30 -9.58
N GLY A 49 1.78 3.02 -10.23
CA GLY A 49 2.23 3.75 -11.42
C GLY A 49 3.15 4.94 -11.12
N GLY A 50 3.07 5.97 -11.95
CA GLY A 50 3.89 7.18 -11.85
C GLY A 50 3.32 8.17 -10.84
N LEU A 51 4.07 9.23 -10.50
CA LEU A 51 3.62 10.24 -9.53
C LEU A 51 2.29 10.90 -9.92
N SER A 52 2.00 11.01 -11.22
CA SER A 52 0.71 11.51 -11.73
C SER A 52 -0.49 10.66 -11.30
N ASP A 53 -0.27 9.37 -11.08
CA ASP A 53 -1.31 8.39 -10.75
C ASP A 53 -1.61 8.38 -9.25
N SER A 54 -0.79 9.05 -8.42
CA SER A 54 -0.93 9.11 -6.96
C SER A 54 -2.27 9.67 -6.45
N ARG A 55 -3.01 10.37 -7.32
CA ARG A 55 -4.34 10.92 -7.01
C ARG A 55 -5.37 9.86 -6.62
N SER A 56 -5.20 8.61 -7.08
CA SER A 56 -6.15 7.52 -6.81
C SER A 56 -6.16 7.06 -5.34
N PHE A 57 -5.14 7.45 -4.54
CA PHE A 57 -5.05 7.09 -3.12
C PHE A 57 -4.77 8.27 -2.17
N GLN A 58 -5.10 9.49 -2.61
CA GLN A 58 -4.99 10.73 -1.83
C GLN A 58 -6.28 11.06 -1.06
N PRO A 59 -6.28 12.04 -0.13
CA PRO A 59 -7.48 12.50 0.55
C PRO A 59 -8.65 12.76 -0.41
N GLY A 60 -9.84 12.28 -0.06
CA GLY A 60 -11.04 12.36 -0.90
C GLY A 60 -11.29 11.13 -1.78
N THR A 61 -10.49 10.07 -1.63
CA THR A 61 -10.70 8.77 -2.28
C THR A 61 -11.14 7.71 -1.28
N ASP A 62 -11.78 6.64 -1.77
CA ASP A 62 -12.31 5.53 -0.95
C ASP A 62 -11.24 4.65 -0.31
N VAL A 63 -9.98 4.80 -0.73
CA VAL A 63 -8.82 4.05 -0.21
C VAL A 63 -8.02 4.85 0.82
N TYR A 64 -8.23 6.16 0.90
CA TYR A 64 -7.50 7.00 1.85
C TYR A 64 -7.86 6.60 3.29
N THR A 65 -6.85 6.20 4.07
CA THR A 65 -6.99 5.68 5.44
C THR A 65 -7.75 4.36 5.59
N ALA A 66 -7.99 3.64 4.49
CA ALA A 66 -8.63 2.33 4.52
C ALA A 66 -7.59 1.22 4.73
N ASP A 67 -7.87 0.31 5.66
CA ASP A 67 -7.08 -0.90 5.86
C ASP A 67 -7.55 -1.96 4.87
N LEU A 68 -6.92 -1.99 3.69
CA LEU A 68 -7.28 -2.88 2.60
C LEU A 68 -6.18 -3.90 2.33
N PRO A 69 -6.53 -5.17 2.18
CA PRO A 69 -5.65 -6.14 1.55
C PRO A 69 -5.23 -5.74 0.15
N ALA A 70 -4.05 -6.18 -0.25
CA ALA A 70 -3.44 -5.71 -1.49
C ALA A 70 -4.23 -6.07 -2.76
N ASP A 71 -4.97 -7.18 -2.76
CA ASP A 71 -5.90 -7.55 -3.84
C ASP A 71 -7.07 -6.57 -3.95
N GLU A 72 -7.70 -6.22 -2.82
CA GLU A 72 -8.82 -5.28 -2.78
C GLU A 72 -8.37 -3.85 -3.06
N LEU A 73 -7.17 -3.47 -2.60
CA LEU A 73 -6.59 -2.17 -2.89
C LEU A 73 -6.39 -1.98 -4.41
N ARG A 74 -5.86 -3.00 -5.11
CA ARG A 74 -5.68 -2.98 -6.57
C ARG A 74 -7.01 -2.74 -7.30
N GLU A 75 -8.05 -3.49 -6.90
CA GLU A 75 -9.41 -3.31 -7.44
C GLU A 75 -9.91 -1.87 -7.25
N ARG A 76 -9.77 -1.31 -6.04
CA ARG A 76 -10.29 0.04 -5.74
C ARG A 76 -9.53 1.18 -6.43
N ILE A 77 -8.26 0.99 -6.76
CA ILE A 77 -7.47 1.98 -7.51
C ILE A 77 -7.42 1.69 -9.02
N GLY A 78 -8.07 0.63 -9.48
CA GLY A 78 -8.30 0.32 -10.90
C GLY A 78 -7.11 -0.31 -11.62
N ILE A 79 -6.32 -1.14 -10.94
CA ILE A 79 -5.14 -1.82 -11.51
C ILE A 79 -5.19 -3.34 -11.33
#